data_AF-A0A157SM86-F1
#
_entry.id   AF-A0A157SM86-F1
#
_cell.length_a   1.000
_cell.length_b   1.000
_cell.length_c   1.000
_cell.angle_alpha   90.00
_cell.angle_beta   90.00
_cell.angle_gamma   90.00
#
_symmetry.space_group_name_H-M   'P 1'
#
loop_
_entity.id
_entity.type
_entity.pdbx_description
1 polymer ?
#
loop_
_entity_poly.entity_id
_entity_poly.type
_entity_poly.pdbx_seq_one_letter_code
_entity_poly.pdbx_strand_id
1 'polypeptide(L)' 'MWILLLLPFLGLLWVPFYNQALPDFMGFPFFYWYQLLWVPITAFLTWIVYRHYRKHGEE' A
#
# COMPACT_ATOMS: atom_id res chain seq x y z
N MET A 1 0.59 13.77 7.97
CA MET A 1 0.88 12.35 8.25
C MET A 1 -0.27 11.43 7.87
N TRP A 2 -1.50 11.68 8.34
CA TRP A 2 -2.71 10.87 8.07
C TRP A 2 -3.03 10.64 6.58
N ILE A 3 -2.69 11.61 5.73
CA ILE A 3 -2.82 11.51 4.26
C ILE A 3 -2.08 10.30 3.68
N LEU A 4 -1.04 9.79 4.35
CA LEU A 4 -0.33 8.57 3.93
C LEU A 4 -1.23 7.32 3.91
N LEU A 5 -2.33 7.31 4.66
CA LEU A 5 -3.30 6.22 4.65
C LEU A 5 -4.19 6.22 3.40
N LEU A 6 -4.24 7.32 2.64
CA LEU A 6 -4.97 7.40 1.36
C LEU A 6 -4.19 6.80 0.19
N LEU A 7 -2.88 6.64 0.34
CA LEU A 7 -1.97 6.11 -0.69
C LEU A 7 -2.38 4.71 -1.22
N PRO A 8 -2.73 3.73 -0.37
CA PRO A 8 -3.25 2.44 -0.85
C PRO A 8 -4.58 2.55 -1.57
N PHE A 9 -5.47 3.46 -1.16
CA PHE A 9 -6.74 3.66 -1.86
C PHE A 9 -6.51 4.23 -3.25
N LEU A 10 -5.60 5.21 -3.40
CA LEU A 10 -5.25 5.78 -4.70
C LEU A 10 -4.56 4.75 -5.61
N GLY A 11 -3.69 3.91 -5.05
CA GLY A 11 -3.01 2.85 -5.79
C GLY A 11 -3.94 1.73 -6.27
N LEU A 12 -4.98 1.40 -5.49
CA LEU A 12 -5.97 0.39 -5.84
C LEU A 12 -7.14 0.94 -6.66
N LEU A 13 -7.39 2.25 -6.66
CA LEU A 13 -8.48 2.84 -7.44
C LEU A 13 -8.18 2.82 -8.95
N TRP A 14 -6.91 2.84 -9.33
CA TRP A 14 -6.49 2.79 -10.73
C TRP A 14 -6.47 1.35 -11.27
N VAL A 15 -7.65 0.73 -11.33
CA VAL A 15 -7.83 -0.65 -11.83
C VAL A 15 -7.13 -0.93 -13.17
N PRO A 16 -7.22 -0.09 -14.22
CA PRO A 16 -6.58 -0.41 -15.50
C PRO A 16 -5.04 -0.38 -15.46
N PHE A 17 -4.43 0.15 -14.39
CA PHE A 17 -2.98 0.17 -14.25
C PHE A 17 -2.45 -1.21 -13.90
N TYR A 18 -3.08 -1.86 -12.91
CA TYR A 18 -2.63 -3.16 -12.39
C TYR A 18 -3.42 -4.36 -12.89
N ASN A 19 -4.53 -4.15 -13.61
CA ASN A 19 -5.26 -5.21 -14.31
C ASN A 19 -4.53 -5.68 -15.59
N GLN A 20 -3.29 -6.11 -15.44
CA GLN A 20 -2.47 -6.67 -16.51
C GLN A 20 -1.99 -8.06 -16.10
N ALA A 21 -1.79 -8.94 -17.08
CA ALA A 21 -1.20 -10.25 -16.84
C ALA A 21 0.32 -10.16 -16.65
N LEU A 22 0.94 -9.22 -17.36
CA LEU A 22 2.37 -8.95 -17.33
C LEU A 22 2.65 -7.59 -16.66
N PRO A 23 3.79 -7.41 -15.98
CA PRO A 23 4.82 -8.42 -15.72
C PRO A 23 4.35 -9.47 -14.71
N ASP A 24 4.54 -10.76 -15.04
CA ASP A 24 4.35 -11.82 -14.07
C ASP A 24 5.59 -11.93 -13.18
N PHE A 25 5.37 -12.32 -11.93
CA PHE A 25 6.44 -12.57 -10.98
C PHE A 25 6.36 -14.04 -10.55
N MET A 26 7.33 -14.85 -10.99
CA MET A 26 7.35 -16.30 -10.72
C MET A 26 6.05 -17.01 -11.16
N GLY A 27 5.43 -16.58 -12.26
CA GLY A 27 4.14 -17.12 -12.72
C GLY A 27 2.90 -16.53 -12.03
N PHE A 28 3.07 -15.57 -11.10
CA PHE A 28 1.95 -14.78 -10.57
C PHE A 28 1.69 -13.55 -11.44
N PRO A 29 0.48 -13.36 -12.00
CA PRO A 29 0.14 -12.18 -12.78
C PRO A 29 0.27 -10.87 -12.02
N PHE A 30 0.53 -9.77 -12.74
CA PHE A 30 0.69 -8.41 -12.18
C PHE A 30 -0.41 -8.02 -11.21
N PHE A 31 -1.66 -8.30 -11.58
CA PHE A 31 -2.83 -8.05 -10.75
C PHE A 31 -2.71 -8.57 -9.32
N TYR A 32 -2.25 -9.82 -9.15
CA TYR A 32 -2.24 -10.48 -7.85
C TYR A 32 -1.06 -10.02 -6.99
N TRP A 33 0.15 -10.03 -7.55
CA TRP A 33 1.32 -9.68 -6.73
C TRP A 33 1.33 -8.20 -6.37
N TYR A 34 0.78 -7.33 -7.23
CA TYR A 34 0.63 -5.91 -6.93
C TYR A 34 -0.30 -5.69 -5.72
N GLN A 35 -1.44 -6.37 -5.67
CA GLN A 35 -2.35 -6.34 -4.51
C GLN A 35 -1.69 -6.90 -3.25
N LEU A 36 -0.91 -7.98 -3.39
CA LEU A 36 -0.19 -8.56 -2.26
C LEU A 36 0.90 -7.62 -1.72
N LEU A 37 1.59 -6.89 -2.59
CA LEU A 37 2.60 -5.89 -2.23
C LEU A 37 1.98 -4.71 -1.44
N TRP A 38 0.71 -4.39 -1.68
CA TRP A 38 -0.01 -3.38 -0.89
C TRP A 38 -0.21 -3.78 0.58
N VAL A 39 -0.25 -5.08 0.91
CA VAL A 39 -0.41 -5.54 2.30
C VAL A 39 0.75 -5.08 3.20
N PRO A 40 2.03 -5.41 2.93
CA PRO A 40 3.13 -4.91 3.75
C PRO A 40 3.31 -3.40 3.64
N ILE A 41 3.01 -2.77 2.49
CA ILE A 41 3.06 -1.31 2.35
C ILE A 41 2.08 -0.63 3.31
N THR A 42 0.82 -1.07 3.32
CA THR A 42 -0.21 -0.51 4.21
C THR A 42 0.13 -0.71 5.68
N ALA A 43 0.62 -1.89 6.05
CA ALA A 43 1.10 -2.17 7.40
C ALA A 43 2.25 -1.23 7.80
N PHE A 44 3.23 -1.02 6.91
CA PHE A 44 4.36 -0.12 7.15
C PHE A 44 3.94 1.35 7.26
N LEU A 45 3.06 1.81 6.37
CA LEU A 45 2.50 3.17 6.43
C LEU A 45 1.73 3.39 7.74
N THR A 46 0.92 2.42 8.15
CA THR A 46 0.18 2.46 9.42
C THR A 46 1.13 2.52 10.61
N TRP A 47 2.21 1.73 10.59
CA TRP A 47 3.24 1.77 11.61
C TRP A 47 3.93 3.13 11.72
N ILE A 48 4.28 3.77 10.58
CA ILE A 48 4.85 5.13 10.56
C ILE A 48 3.88 6.14 11.16
N VAL A 49 2.61 6.10 10.74
CA VAL A 49 1.57 7.01 11.23
C VAL A 49 1.36 6.83 12.73
N TYR A 50 1.26 5.58 13.19
CA TYR A 50 1.11 5.24 14.61
C TYR A 50 2.30 5.74 15.44
N ARG A 51 3.53 5.49 14.98
CA ARG A 51 4.75 5.92 15.67
C ARG A 51 4.84 7.44 15.76
N HIS A 52 4.46 8.15 14.70
CA HIS A 52 4.48 9.60 14.72
C HIS A 52 3.37 10.20 15.60
N TYR A 53 2.16 9.63 15.55
CA TYR A 53 1.06 10.07 16.42
C TYR A 53 1.39 9.86 17.89
N ARG A 54 1.98 8.71 18.24
CA ARG A 54 2.44 8.43 19.60
C ARG A 54 3.47 9.45 20.09
N LYS A 55 4.41 9.87 19.24
CA LYS A 55 5.42 10.87 19.60
C LYS A 55 4.83 12.26 19.89
N HIS A 56 3.70 12.59 19.26
CA HIS A 56 3.04 13.89 19.42
C HIS A 56 2.04 13.96 20.59
N GLY A 57 1.66 12.82 21.18
CA GLY A 57 0.76 12.75 22.33
C GLY A 57 1.47 12.72 23.69
N GLU A 58 2.81 12.76 23.69
CA GLU A 58 3.65 12.81 24.90
C GLU A 58 4.23 14.23 25.16
N GLU A 59 3.79 15.24 24.39
CA GLU A 59 4.09 16.68 24.56
C GLU A 59 2.81 17.44 24.96
#